data_AF-A0A661MPX4-F1
#
_entry.id   AF-A0A661MPX4-F1
#
_cell.length_a   1.000
_cell.length_b   1.000
_cell.length_c   1.000
_cell.angle_alpha   90.00
_cell.angle_beta   90.00
_cell.angle_gamma   90.00
#
_symmetry.space_group_name_H-M   'P 1'
#
loop_
_entity.id
_entity.type
_entity.pdbx_description
1 polymer ?
#
loop_
_entity_poly.entity_id
_entity_poly.type
_entity_poly.pdbx_seq_one_letter_code
_entity_poly.pdbx_strand_id
1 'polypeptide(L)'
;DPSRLQYVLPYETHAKKRIDPHSQVYPLDAIPGSELEEACRQAMEATPGIAGLIKLYMRLRVKNRSTVKALYLIRDALKVLGSRALSLAPATAGIFYVDPKKPRSGGTGHTIRLCELNNVPIWDQGDWLKKRA
;
A
#
# COMPACT_ATOMS: atom_id res chain seq x y z
N ASP A 1 13.18 -12.39 -13.56
CA ASP A 1 12.93 -13.43 -12.55
C ASP A 1 11.70 -13.04 -11.72
N PRO A 2 10.53 -13.63 -12.01
CA PRO A 2 9.26 -13.34 -11.32
C PRO A 2 9.26 -13.72 -9.83
N SER A 3 10.12 -14.67 -9.42
CA SER A 3 10.19 -15.15 -8.04
C SER A 3 10.66 -14.07 -7.05
N ARG A 4 11.30 -13.01 -7.57
CA ARG A 4 11.79 -11.85 -6.82
C ARG A 4 10.70 -10.81 -6.54
N LEU A 5 9.50 -10.96 -7.13
CA LEU A 5 8.41 -10.01 -7.00
C LEU A 5 7.34 -10.55 -6.06
N GLN A 6 6.97 -9.72 -5.08
CA GLN A 6 5.91 -9.98 -4.12
C GLN A 6 4.74 -9.03 -4.39
N TYR A 7 3.53 -9.57 -4.58
CA TYR A 7 2.33 -8.82 -4.87
C TYR A 7 1.45 -8.74 -3.62
N VAL A 8 1.21 -7.53 -3.12
CA VAL A 8 0.19 -7.31 -2.09
C VAL A 8 -1.13 -6.97 -2.78
N LEU A 9 -2.18 -7.77 -2.53
CA LEU A 9 -3.50 -7.61 -3.15
C LEU A 9 -4.54 -7.08 -2.16
N PRO A 10 -5.45 -6.21 -2.61
CA PRO A 10 -6.54 -5.73 -1.76
C PRO A 10 -7.56 -6.83 -1.41
N TYR A 11 -7.66 -7.88 -2.23
CA TYR A 11 -8.48 -9.07 -2.05
C TYR A 11 -8.01 -10.17 -3.03
N GLU A 12 -8.27 -11.44 -2.71
CA GLU A 12 -7.66 -12.60 -3.40
C GLU A 12 -7.84 -12.61 -4.93
N THR A 13 -9.02 -12.24 -5.43
CA THR A 13 -9.35 -12.31 -6.87
C THR A 13 -8.83 -11.12 -7.68
N HIS A 14 -8.18 -10.13 -7.04
CA HIS A 14 -7.78 -8.90 -7.69
C HIS A 14 -6.63 -9.11 -8.70
N ALA A 15 -6.93 -8.98 -9.99
CA ALA A 15 -5.96 -9.03 -11.10
C ALA A 15 -5.08 -10.29 -11.16
N LYS A 16 -5.47 -11.40 -10.50
CA LYS A 16 -4.70 -12.65 -10.38
C LYS A 16 -4.26 -13.23 -11.74
N LYS A 17 -5.09 -13.08 -12.79
CA LYS A 17 -4.78 -13.55 -14.16
C LYS A 17 -3.63 -12.81 -14.85
N ARG A 18 -3.24 -11.63 -14.36
CA ARG A 18 -2.13 -10.81 -14.90
C ARG A 18 -0.83 -10.99 -14.13
N ILE A 19 -0.87 -11.76 -13.03
CA ILE A 19 0.28 -12.02 -12.17
C ILE A 19 0.94 -13.31 -12.66
N ASP A 20 2.26 -13.27 -12.78
CA ASP A 20 3.04 -14.45 -13.15
C ASP A 20 2.87 -15.54 -12.07
N PRO A 21 2.55 -16.80 -12.42
CA PRO A 21 2.30 -17.87 -11.46
C PRO A 21 3.47 -18.18 -10.50
N HIS A 22 4.69 -17.75 -10.82
CA HIS A 22 5.87 -17.96 -9.99
C HIS A 22 6.13 -16.78 -9.03
N SER A 23 5.29 -15.75 -9.08
CA SER A 23 5.35 -14.62 -8.14
C SER A 23 4.68 -14.97 -6.82
N GLN A 24 5.16 -14.36 -5.73
CA GLN A 24 4.53 -14.49 -4.42
C GLN A 24 3.35 -13.51 -4.33
N VAL A 25 2.21 -13.97 -3.80
CA VAL A 25 0.97 -13.19 -3.75
C VAL A 25 0.37 -13.21 -2.35
N TYR A 26 0.10 -12.02 -1.82
CA TYR A 26 -0.29 -11.76 -0.45
C TYR A 26 -1.57 -10.91 -0.42
N PRO A 27 -2.76 -11.52 -0.34
CA PRO A 27 -4.00 -10.77 -0.20
C PRO A 27 -4.20 -10.28 1.25
N LEU A 28 -4.93 -9.17 1.43
CA LEU A 28 -5.20 -8.58 2.75
C LEU A 28 -6.00 -9.49 3.69
N ASP A 29 -6.72 -10.47 3.18
CA ASP A 29 -7.44 -11.47 4.00
C ASP A 29 -6.51 -12.54 4.58
N ALA A 30 -5.25 -12.61 4.12
CA ALA A 30 -4.24 -13.54 4.63
C ALA A 30 -3.42 -12.98 5.81
N ILE A 31 -3.51 -11.69 6.14
CA ILE A 31 -2.78 -11.11 7.29
C ILE A 31 -3.54 -11.29 8.61
N PRO A 32 -2.83 -11.49 9.75
CA PRO A 32 -3.44 -11.52 11.07
C PRO A 32 -4.20 -10.23 11.39
N GLY A 33 -5.24 -10.35 12.23
CA GLY A 33 -6.09 -9.22 12.63
C GLY A 33 -5.30 -8.05 13.25
N SER A 34 -4.28 -8.34 14.05
CA SER A 34 -3.43 -7.32 14.68
C SER A 34 -2.60 -6.51 13.67
N GLU A 35 -1.99 -7.17 12.69
CA GLU A 35 -1.25 -6.50 11.61
C GLU A 35 -2.20 -5.69 10.71
N LEU A 36 -3.42 -6.21 10.48
CA LEU A 36 -4.45 -5.50 9.73
C LEU A 36 -4.94 -4.26 10.48
N GLU A 37 -5.11 -4.33 11.79
CA GLU A 37 -5.49 -3.19 12.63
C GLU A 37 -4.43 -2.09 12.61
N GLU A 38 -3.16 -2.45 12.71
CA GLU A 38 -2.05 -1.50 12.60
C GLU A 38 -1.98 -0.84 11.22
N ALA A 39 -2.12 -1.63 10.14
CA ALA A 39 -2.19 -1.08 8.79
C ALA A 39 -3.39 -0.13 8.62
N CYS A 40 -4.55 -0.46 9.18
CA CYS A 40 -5.71 0.43 9.21
C CYS A 40 -5.41 1.73 9.97
N ARG A 41 -4.80 1.63 11.16
CA ARG A 41 -4.46 2.78 12.01
C ARG A 41 -3.53 3.75 11.26
N GLN A 42 -2.43 3.23 10.72
CA GLN A 42 -1.45 4.01 9.96
C GLN A 42 -2.05 4.60 8.68
N ALA A 43 -2.90 3.86 7.97
CA ALA A 43 -3.58 4.38 6.79
C ALA A 43 -4.53 5.56 7.12
N MET A 44 -5.21 5.50 8.27
CA MET A 44 -6.04 6.62 8.74
C MET A 44 -5.20 7.83 9.17
N GLU A 45 -4.07 7.60 9.83
CA GLU A 45 -3.13 8.65 10.23
C GLU A 45 -2.51 9.33 9.00
N ALA A 46 -2.07 8.53 8.01
CA ALA A 46 -1.51 9.03 6.76
C ALA A 46 -2.52 9.81 5.92
N THR A 47 -3.83 9.55 6.04
CA THR A 47 -4.86 10.26 5.27
C THR A 47 -6.15 10.38 6.07
N PRO A 48 -6.29 11.38 6.96
CA PRO A 48 -7.45 11.45 7.86
C PRO A 48 -8.81 11.46 7.14
N GLY A 49 -8.88 12.05 5.93
CA GLY A 49 -10.09 12.12 5.12
C GLY A 49 -10.66 10.78 4.63
N ILE A 50 -9.93 9.66 4.73
CA ILE A 50 -10.44 8.32 4.37
C ILE A 50 -10.80 7.47 5.60
N ALA A 51 -10.63 7.99 6.82
CA ALA A 51 -10.85 7.25 8.06
C ALA A 51 -12.25 6.64 8.17
N GLY A 52 -13.29 7.34 7.70
CA GLY A 52 -14.65 6.82 7.67
C GLY A 52 -14.79 5.54 6.84
N LEU A 53 -14.09 5.46 5.71
CA LEU A 53 -14.13 4.28 4.83
C LEU A 53 -13.37 3.09 5.43
N ILE A 54 -12.23 3.33 6.08
CA ILE A 54 -11.48 2.29 6.79
C ILE A 54 -12.28 1.75 7.97
N LYS A 55 -12.85 2.62 8.80
CA LYS A 55 -13.72 2.20 9.92
C LYS A 55 -14.92 1.41 9.44
N LEU A 56 -15.54 1.83 8.32
CA LEU A 56 -16.64 1.08 7.70
C LEU A 56 -16.18 -0.33 7.26
N TYR A 57 -15.01 -0.43 6.63
CA TYR A 57 -14.44 -1.73 6.26
C TYR A 57 -14.11 -2.59 7.49
N MET A 58 -13.49 -2.04 8.53
CA MET A 58 -13.18 -2.78 9.75
C MET A 58 -14.44 -3.33 10.43
N ARG A 59 -15.54 -2.57 10.40
CA ARG A 59 -16.84 -3.00 10.95
C ARG A 59 -17.51 -4.08 10.13
N LEU A 60 -17.55 -3.92 8.80
CA LEU A 60 -18.32 -4.82 7.94
C LEU A 60 -17.53 -6.03 7.44
N ARG A 61 -16.21 -5.89 7.30
CA ARG A 61 -15.31 -6.86 6.67
C ARG A 61 -15.75 -7.35 5.28
N VAL A 62 -16.58 -6.57 4.58
CA VAL A 62 -17.06 -6.87 3.22
C VAL A 62 -16.48 -5.94 2.17
N LYS A 63 -16.30 -6.46 0.95
CA LYS A 63 -15.98 -5.66 -0.25
C LYS A 63 -17.28 -5.11 -0.87
N ASN A 64 -17.39 -3.80 -0.94
CA ASN A 64 -18.46 -3.08 -1.64
C ASN A 64 -17.92 -1.77 -2.25
N ARG A 65 -18.79 -0.99 -2.89
CA ARG A 65 -18.42 0.28 -3.55
C ARG A 65 -17.72 1.27 -2.63
N SER A 66 -18.06 1.30 -1.35
CA SER A 66 -17.49 2.20 -0.35
C SER A 66 -16.20 1.65 0.26
N THR A 67 -16.13 0.34 0.53
CA THR A 67 -14.98 -0.29 1.20
C THR A 67 -13.85 -0.65 0.25
N VAL A 68 -14.09 -0.76 -1.06
CA VAL A 68 -13.03 -1.09 -2.04
C VAL A 68 -11.91 -0.05 -2.03
N LYS A 69 -12.25 1.24 -1.84
CA LYS A 69 -11.25 2.30 -1.71
C LYS A 69 -10.42 2.14 -0.43
N ALA A 70 -11.04 1.73 0.67
CA ALA A 70 -10.30 1.42 1.90
C ALA A 70 -9.32 0.28 1.69
N LEU A 71 -9.73 -0.81 1.03
CA LEU A 71 -8.86 -1.95 0.73
C LEU A 71 -7.61 -1.55 -0.07
N TYR A 72 -7.73 -0.66 -1.07
CA TYR A 72 -6.55 -0.18 -1.80
C TYR A 72 -5.56 0.59 -0.93
N LEU A 73 -6.05 1.40 0.00
CA LEU A 73 -5.22 2.21 0.88
C LEU A 73 -4.58 1.36 1.99
N ILE A 74 -5.34 0.42 2.56
CA ILE A 74 -4.81 -0.56 3.54
C ILE A 74 -3.74 -1.44 2.88
N ARG A 75 -3.95 -1.85 1.63
CA ARG A 75 -2.93 -2.56 0.84
C ARG A 75 -1.65 -1.74 0.70
N ASP A 76 -1.76 -0.45 0.43
CA ASP A 76 -0.58 0.41 0.29
C ASP A 76 0.12 0.65 1.64
N ALA A 77 -0.62 0.72 2.75
CA ALA A 77 -0.04 0.66 4.09
C ALA A 77 0.74 -0.63 4.32
N LEU A 78 0.17 -1.79 3.98
CA LEU A 78 0.85 -3.08 4.16
C LEU A 78 2.16 -3.19 3.35
N LYS A 79 2.22 -2.59 2.15
CA LYS A 79 3.46 -2.53 1.37
C LYS A 79 4.58 -1.75 2.07
N VAL A 80 4.22 -0.72 2.84
CA VAL A 80 5.19 0.11 3.57
C VAL A 80 5.58 -0.57 4.88
N LEU A 81 4.60 -1.06 5.63
CA LEU A 81 4.80 -1.65 6.96
C LEU A 81 5.38 -3.06 6.92
N GLY A 82 5.12 -3.82 5.85
CA GLY A 82 5.40 -5.25 5.79
C GLY A 82 4.45 -6.08 6.65
N SER A 83 4.72 -7.38 6.74
CA SER A 83 4.00 -8.36 7.54
C SER A 83 4.94 -9.47 7.95
N ARG A 84 5.06 -9.73 9.26
CA ARG A 84 5.91 -10.84 9.74
C ARG A 84 5.26 -12.17 9.43
N ALA A 85 3.94 -12.25 9.61
CA ALA A 85 3.17 -13.46 9.30
C ALA A 85 3.28 -13.90 7.84
N LEU A 86 3.41 -12.95 6.91
CA LEU A 86 3.56 -13.24 5.48
C LEU A 86 5.02 -13.27 5.00
N SER A 87 5.99 -13.08 5.90
CA SER A 87 7.40 -12.89 5.51
C SER A 87 7.58 -11.76 4.47
N LEU A 88 6.78 -10.71 4.59
CA LEU A 88 6.85 -9.50 3.79
C LEU A 88 7.65 -8.46 4.55
N ALA A 89 8.85 -8.14 4.08
CA ALA A 89 9.69 -7.13 4.72
C ALA A 89 9.06 -5.72 4.61
N PRO A 90 9.24 -4.85 5.61
CA PRO A 90 8.90 -3.44 5.48
C PRO A 90 9.67 -2.79 4.33
N ALA A 91 9.10 -1.72 3.77
CA ALA A 91 9.75 -0.98 2.70
C ALA A 91 11.02 -0.29 3.22
N THR A 92 12.13 -0.45 2.49
CA THR A 92 13.40 0.27 2.76
C THR A 92 13.52 1.56 1.94
N ALA A 93 12.70 1.68 0.89
CA ALA A 93 12.69 2.81 -0.03
C ALA A 93 11.32 2.91 -0.72
N GLY A 94 10.87 4.14 -0.98
CA GLY A 94 9.72 4.44 -1.83
C GLY A 94 10.16 5.11 -3.12
N ILE A 95 9.86 4.52 -4.27
CA ILE A 95 10.18 5.08 -5.60
C ILE A 95 8.85 5.43 -6.28
N PHE A 96 8.61 6.71 -6.56
CA PHE A 96 7.31 7.17 -7.05
C PHE A 96 7.44 8.00 -8.33
N TYR A 97 6.59 7.70 -9.31
CA TYR A 97 6.35 8.61 -10.42
C TYR A 97 5.10 9.44 -10.10
N VAL A 98 5.27 10.75 -9.94
CA VAL A 98 4.23 11.66 -9.43
C VAL A 98 3.82 12.74 -10.42
N ASP A 99 2.67 13.39 -10.22
CA ASP A 99 2.39 14.67 -10.87
C ASP A 99 3.21 15.77 -10.19
N PRO A 100 4.15 16.46 -10.88
CA PRO A 100 4.98 17.49 -10.27
C PRO A 100 4.18 18.65 -9.65
N LYS A 101 2.97 18.93 -10.15
CA LYS A 101 2.11 20.00 -9.60
C LYS A 101 1.39 19.57 -8.33
N LYS A 102 1.17 18.26 -8.14
CA LYS A 102 0.40 17.68 -7.02
C LYS A 102 1.00 16.35 -6.55
N PRO A 103 2.28 16.32 -6.13
CA PRO A 103 3.03 15.08 -5.92
C PRO A 103 2.45 14.22 -4.80
N ARG A 104 1.74 14.85 -3.86
CA ARG A 104 1.13 14.23 -2.67
C ARG A 104 -0.38 14.00 -2.81
N SER A 105 -0.93 14.06 -4.02
CA SER A 105 -2.37 13.84 -4.24
C SER A 105 -2.72 12.37 -4.50
N GLY A 106 -3.98 12.01 -4.26
CA GLY A 106 -4.51 10.67 -4.57
C GLY A 106 -3.87 9.52 -3.78
N GLY A 107 -3.89 8.32 -4.38
CA GLY A 107 -3.33 7.09 -3.78
C GLY A 107 -1.80 7.09 -3.71
N THR A 108 -1.13 7.67 -4.71
CA THR A 108 0.33 7.87 -4.66
C THR A 108 0.71 8.74 -3.47
N GLY A 109 0.04 9.87 -3.29
CA GLY A 109 0.24 10.73 -2.13
C GLY A 109 -0.04 10.06 -0.79
N HIS A 110 -1.02 9.16 -0.73
CA HIS A 110 -1.28 8.34 0.47
C HIS A 110 -0.07 7.46 0.81
N THR A 111 0.49 6.77 -0.18
CA THR A 111 1.66 5.91 0.02
C THR A 111 2.90 6.72 0.39
N ILE A 112 3.10 7.90 -0.21
CA ILE A 112 4.16 8.84 0.17
C ILE A 112 4.06 9.23 1.65
N ARG A 113 2.85 9.60 2.13
CA ARG A 113 2.65 9.95 3.55
C ARG A 113 2.90 8.77 4.49
N LEU A 114 2.55 7.55 4.07
CA LEU A 114 2.90 6.34 4.84
C LEU A 114 4.41 6.15 4.94
N CYS A 115 5.14 6.32 3.84
CA CYS A 115 6.61 6.26 3.86
C CYS A 115 7.19 7.30 4.83
N GLU A 116 6.69 8.55 4.81
CA GLU A 116 7.15 9.60 5.72
C GLU A 116 6.88 9.28 7.19
N LEU A 117 5.67 8.83 7.53
CA LEU A 117 5.32 8.42 8.89
C LEU A 117 6.24 7.30 9.42
N ASN A 118 6.76 6.45 8.53
CA ASN A 118 7.60 5.31 8.89
C ASN A 118 9.09 5.56 8.62
N ASN A 119 9.50 6.81 8.36
CA ASN A 119 10.88 7.18 8.04
C ASN A 119 11.49 6.39 6.88
N VAL A 120 10.66 5.98 5.91
CA VAL A 120 11.09 5.31 4.68
C VAL A 120 11.52 6.39 3.69
N PRO A 121 12.77 6.38 3.22
CA PRO A 121 13.26 7.38 2.27
C PRO A 121 12.52 7.29 0.94
N ILE A 122 12.29 8.45 0.33
CA ILE A 122 11.47 8.61 -0.88
C ILE A 122 12.32 9.24 -1.98
N TRP A 123 12.21 8.67 -3.17
CA TRP A 123 12.72 9.25 -4.40
C TRP A 123 11.59 9.38 -5.41
N ASP A 124 11.56 10.51 -6.12
CA ASP A 124 10.66 10.71 -7.25
C ASP A 124 11.42 11.03 -8.54
N GLN A 125 10.69 11.18 -9.65
CA GLN A 125 11.33 11.42 -10.93
C GLN A 125 12.18 12.70 -10.98
N GLY A 126 11.92 13.66 -10.12
CA GLY A 126 12.77 14.84 -9.94
C GLY A 126 14.14 14.51 -9.34
N ASP A 127 14.29 13.37 -8.65
CA ASP A 127 15.58 12.93 -8.10
C ASP A 127 16.43 12.19 -9.14
N TRP A 128 15.84 11.25 -9.89
CA TRP A 128 16.60 10.43 -10.85
C TRP A 128 16.61 10.96 -12.28
N LEU A 129 15.66 11.83 -12.69
CA LEU A 129 15.72 12.51 -14.00
C LEU A 129 16.59 13.77 -13.97
N LYS A 130 17.12 14.16 -12.81
CA LYS A 130 18.27 15.08 -12.74
C LYS A 130 19.44 14.41 -13.46
N LYS A 131 19.51 14.60 -14.77
CA LYS A 131 20.71 14.33 -15.55
C LYS A 131 21.83 15.12 -14.89
N ARG A 132 22.95 14.45 -14.62
CA ARG A 132 24.24 15.08 -14.36
C ARG A 132 24.42 16.17 -15.42
N ALA A 133 24.35 17.43 -15.01
CA ALA A 133 24.84 18.55 -15.80
C ALA A 133 26.37 18.47 -15.83
#